data_AF-A0A1Y6D083-F1
#
_entry.id   AF-A0A1Y6D083-F1
#
_cell.length_a   1.000
_cell.length_b   1.000
_cell.length_c   1.000
_cell.angle_alpha   90.00
_cell.angle_beta   90.00
_cell.angle_gamma   90.00
#
_symmetry.space_group_name_H-M   'P 1'
#
loop_
_entity.id
_entity.type
_entity.pdbx_description
1 polymer ?
#
loop_
_entity_poly.entity_id
_entity_poly.type
_entity_poly.pdbx_seq_one_letter_code
_entity_poly.pdbx_strand_id
1 'polypeptide(L)'
;MKPSPKPIDIEIRNGNGKVCLLHPGPYPTPVTFCFWDERHPMNNTPEDEESLILDTTVHRMDEVLESERFMGGGIGFGAIGEADDRLLWLNFRWSFADAPVPDRRRTMMMGNAIEKDIAATLAKIQGLEFLDRDPNTGKQFKHQFLGGHFAGKMDGVGLGFPEAPKTWHVVEIKGVSHKAFLEAIKRGVENWRPEYWVNVQCHMGAAGLDRTLFIVQDRDTGAVHAERIKLDDTVFGACLARAERIVLAEEPPAPMYETRSRVPHDVMAFKPEYNTHIYWGIELPRPHCRNCRFAIPLVEGTSGDWLCQIDSTSSATGARLDYSQQRAGCPRHNYLPSLLSELAEVVRQYPDCVEYRVGRTVFWNAEEMVGETHPGVFSSKELCALSGNVAANGLCEESIKARSGLAGVKQGAYTIGGETVIVDEPKSGAGGVDDYDDDDIPF
;
A
#
# COMPACT_ATOMS: atom_id res chain seq x y z
N MET A 1 55.41 -13.19 -23.74
CA MET A 1 54.16 -13.79 -23.25
C MET A 1 53.78 -13.09 -21.96
N LYS A 2 52.60 -12.45 -21.88
CA LYS A 2 52.09 -11.96 -20.59
C LYS A 2 51.79 -13.18 -19.69
N PRO A 3 52.14 -13.15 -18.40
CA PRO A 3 51.82 -14.25 -17.50
C PRO A 3 50.30 -14.44 -17.46
N SER A 4 49.86 -15.68 -17.59
CA SER A 4 48.46 -16.07 -17.39
C SER A 4 48.02 -15.64 -15.98
N PRO A 5 46.77 -15.14 -15.82
CA PRO A 5 46.25 -14.84 -14.49
C PRO A 5 46.33 -16.08 -13.62
N LYS A 6 46.91 -15.94 -12.41
CA LYS A 6 46.91 -17.01 -11.41
C LYS A 6 45.45 -17.35 -11.07
N PRO A 7 45.07 -18.64 -10.97
CA PRO A 7 43.74 -19.03 -10.51
C PRO A 7 43.45 -18.39 -9.16
N ILE A 8 42.25 -17.86 -8.98
CA ILE A 8 41.73 -17.48 -7.67
C ILE A 8 41.20 -18.77 -7.06
N ASP A 9 41.92 -19.34 -6.10
CA ASP A 9 41.43 -20.48 -5.33
C ASP A 9 40.30 -19.99 -4.41
N ILE A 10 39.05 -20.29 -4.77
CA ILE A 10 37.89 -20.03 -3.91
C ILE A 10 37.72 -21.25 -3.01
N GLU A 11 38.01 -21.07 -1.72
CA GLU A 11 37.86 -22.11 -0.70
C GLU A 11 36.38 -22.23 -0.32
N ILE A 12 35.66 -23.22 -0.86
CA ILE A 12 34.26 -23.49 -0.46
C ILE A 12 34.28 -24.55 0.63
N ARG A 13 33.92 -24.17 1.86
CA ARG A 13 33.71 -25.10 2.97
C ARG A 13 32.28 -25.62 2.91
N ASN A 14 32.11 -26.93 2.78
CA ASN A 14 30.80 -27.53 3.06
C ASN A 14 30.63 -27.75 4.58
N GLY A 15 29.39 -28.00 5.02
CA GLY A 15 29.03 -28.19 6.43
C GLY A 15 29.76 -29.34 7.15
N ASN A 16 30.53 -30.16 6.42
CA ASN A 16 31.37 -31.23 6.95
C ASN A 16 32.86 -30.86 7.04
N GLY A 17 33.21 -29.58 6.83
CA GLY A 17 34.58 -29.09 6.89
C GLY A 17 35.47 -29.53 5.72
N LYS A 18 34.91 -30.10 4.65
CA LYS A 18 35.68 -30.38 3.43
C LYS A 18 35.75 -29.13 2.56
N VAL A 19 36.98 -28.80 2.15
CA VAL A 19 37.32 -27.72 1.24
C VAL A 19 37.22 -28.25 -0.20
N CYS A 20 36.36 -27.63 -1.01
CA CYS A 20 36.36 -27.81 -2.46
C CYS A 20 37.13 -26.64 -3.10
N LEU A 21 38.21 -26.95 -3.82
CA LEU A 21 38.93 -26.00 -4.67
C LEU A 21 38.25 -25.98 -6.04
N LEU A 22 37.73 -24.82 -6.46
CA LEU A 22 37.26 -24.61 -7.83
C LEU A 22 38.47 -24.39 -8.75
N HIS A 23 39.01 -25.46 -9.33
CA HIS A 23 40.00 -25.33 -10.41
C HIS A 23 39.31 -24.99 -11.74
N PRO A 24 39.82 -24.02 -12.53
CA PRO A 24 39.40 -23.83 -13.91
C PRO A 24 40.00 -24.95 -14.77
N GLY A 25 39.40 -26.15 -14.69
CA GLY A 25 39.71 -27.26 -15.59
C GLY A 25 39.12 -27.04 -16.99
N PRO A 26 39.62 -27.73 -18.03
CA PRO A 26 39.04 -27.65 -19.37
C PRO A 26 37.59 -28.11 -19.32
N TYR A 27 36.68 -27.25 -19.82
CA TYR A 27 35.22 -27.39 -19.78
C TYR A 27 34.73 -28.84 -19.76
N PRO A 28 34.09 -29.30 -18.67
CA PRO A 28 33.26 -30.48 -18.75
C PRO A 28 31.96 -30.14 -19.50
N THR A 29 31.51 -31.06 -20.33
CA THR A 29 30.19 -31.07 -20.99
C THR A 29 29.09 -30.67 -20.02
N PRO A 30 28.05 -29.91 -20.44
CA PRO A 30 26.97 -29.51 -19.56
C PRO A 30 26.16 -30.75 -19.21
N VAL A 31 26.45 -31.36 -18.08
CA VAL A 31 25.52 -32.27 -17.42
C VAL A 31 24.61 -31.38 -16.60
N THR A 32 23.49 -30.97 -17.18
CA THR A 32 22.39 -30.34 -16.46
C THR A 32 21.79 -31.38 -15.52
N PHE A 33 22.34 -31.50 -14.32
CA PHE A 33 21.62 -32.13 -13.21
C PHE A 33 20.68 -31.07 -12.63
N CYS A 34 19.38 -31.25 -12.88
CA CYS A 34 18.36 -30.49 -12.17
C CYS A 34 18.24 -31.07 -10.76
N PHE A 35 18.35 -30.23 -9.73
CA PHE A 35 18.19 -30.60 -8.33
C PHE A 35 16.70 -30.83 -8.00
N TRP A 36 16.13 -31.90 -8.51
CA TRP A 36 14.98 -32.55 -7.87
C TRP A 36 15.42 -33.99 -7.61
N ASP A 37 15.66 -34.28 -6.33
CA ASP A 37 16.29 -35.48 -5.77
C ASP A 37 15.64 -36.78 -6.31
N GLU A 38 16.47 -37.80 -6.53
CA GLU A 38 16.13 -39.21 -6.80
C GLU A 38 15.35 -39.88 -5.64
N ARG A 39 14.87 -39.10 -4.67
CA ARG A 39 14.07 -39.48 -3.51
C ARG A 39 12.81 -38.64 -3.39
N HIS A 40 12.13 -38.36 -4.50
CA HIS A 40 10.72 -37.99 -4.43
C HIS A 40 9.89 -39.27 -4.26
N PRO A 41 9.49 -39.68 -3.05
CA PRO A 41 8.46 -40.71 -2.95
C PRO A 41 7.19 -40.13 -3.59
N MET A 42 6.61 -40.86 -4.53
CA MET A 42 5.34 -40.52 -5.21
C MET A 42 4.12 -40.42 -4.26
N ASN A 43 4.33 -40.38 -2.94
CA ASN A 43 3.31 -40.50 -1.90
C ASN A 43 3.49 -39.44 -0.78
N ASN A 44 3.76 -38.18 -1.13
CA ASN A 44 3.71 -37.10 -0.14
C ASN A 44 2.25 -36.78 0.20
N THR A 45 1.95 -36.46 1.47
CA THR A 45 0.67 -35.85 1.82
C THR A 45 0.68 -34.36 1.42
N PRO A 46 -0.48 -33.70 1.30
CA PRO A 46 -0.54 -32.26 1.07
C PRO A 46 0.23 -31.44 2.12
N GLU A 47 0.28 -31.89 3.39
CA GLU A 47 1.07 -31.22 4.43
C GLU A 47 2.59 -31.39 4.22
N ASP A 48 3.04 -32.54 3.71
CA ASP A 48 4.45 -32.76 3.36
C ASP A 48 4.89 -31.86 2.20
N GLU A 49 4.02 -31.68 1.19
CA GLU A 49 4.27 -30.77 0.07
C GLU A 49 4.29 -29.30 0.52
N GLU A 50 3.40 -28.90 1.42
CA GLU A 50 3.37 -27.54 1.98
C GLU A 50 4.64 -27.25 2.80
N SER A 51 5.09 -28.18 3.65
CA SER A 51 6.35 -28.06 4.39
C SER A 51 7.58 -28.00 3.48
N LEU A 52 7.58 -28.72 2.35
CA LEU A 52 8.67 -28.69 1.37
C LEU A 52 8.73 -27.35 0.63
N ILE A 53 7.58 -26.76 0.30
CA ILE A 53 7.49 -25.43 -0.34
C ILE A 53 8.05 -24.34 0.58
N LEU A 54 7.73 -24.41 1.88
CA LEU A 54 8.21 -23.46 2.90
C LEU A 54 9.72 -23.57 3.18
N ASP A 55 10.37 -24.69 2.87
CA ASP A 55 11.82 -24.86 3.05
C ASP A 55 12.64 -24.69 1.76
N THR A 56 12.04 -24.15 0.69
CA THR A 56 12.77 -23.87 -0.55
C THR A 56 13.63 -22.60 -0.45
N THR A 57 14.77 -22.59 -1.16
CA THR A 57 15.56 -21.36 -1.35
C THR A 57 14.73 -20.22 -1.93
N VAL A 58 13.76 -20.52 -2.80
CA VAL A 58 12.84 -19.52 -3.36
C VAL A 58 11.99 -18.88 -2.26
N HIS A 59 11.43 -19.68 -1.36
CA HIS A 59 10.70 -19.16 -0.20
C HIS A 59 11.60 -18.29 0.70
N ARG A 60 12.84 -18.72 0.98
CA ARG A 60 13.80 -17.89 1.73
C ARG A 60 14.15 -16.58 1.04
N MET A 61 14.26 -16.59 -0.30
CA MET A 61 14.45 -15.36 -1.08
C MET A 61 13.24 -14.43 -0.97
N ASP A 62 12.04 -15.00 -0.97
CA ASP A 62 10.79 -14.27 -0.79
C ASP A 62 10.69 -13.65 0.61
N GLU A 63 11.07 -14.38 1.67
CA GLU A 63 11.15 -13.85 3.05
C GLU A 63 12.10 -12.65 3.14
N VAL A 64 13.28 -12.72 2.52
CA VAL A 64 14.22 -11.59 2.43
C VAL A 64 13.54 -10.41 1.73
N LEU A 65 12.85 -10.68 0.62
CA LEU A 65 12.19 -9.64 -0.15
C LEU A 65 11.03 -8.97 0.62
N GLU A 66 10.35 -9.70 1.48
CA GLU A 66 9.29 -9.18 2.34
C GLU A 66 9.86 -8.37 3.52
N SER A 67 11.00 -8.76 4.06
CA SER A 67 11.60 -8.11 5.23
C SER A 67 12.08 -6.67 4.96
N GLU A 68 12.54 -6.36 3.75
CA GLU A 68 13.04 -5.01 3.39
C GLU A 68 11.94 -4.11 2.81
N ARG A 69 10.67 -4.46 2.99
CA ARG A 69 9.55 -3.75 2.39
C ARG A 69 9.35 -2.36 3.03
N PHE A 70 9.24 -1.35 2.17
CA PHE A 70 8.87 0.01 2.53
C PHE A 70 7.52 0.37 1.88
N MET A 71 6.56 0.82 2.67
CA MET A 71 5.33 1.43 2.18
C MET A 71 5.59 2.90 1.88
N GLY A 72 5.12 3.38 0.73
CA GLY A 72 5.26 4.78 0.35
C GLY A 72 4.63 5.70 1.39
N GLY A 73 5.38 6.74 1.80
CA GLY A 73 4.93 7.70 2.81
C GLY A 73 3.91 8.73 2.30
N GLY A 74 3.63 8.76 1.00
CA GLY A 74 2.81 9.78 0.33
C GLY A 74 2.40 9.37 -1.09
N ILE A 75 1.74 10.30 -1.78
CA ILE A 75 1.33 10.20 -3.18
C ILE A 75 2.55 10.52 -4.06
N GLY A 76 2.91 9.58 -4.94
CA GLY A 76 3.97 9.78 -5.93
C GLY A 76 3.52 10.66 -7.10
N PHE A 77 4.46 11.31 -7.78
CA PHE A 77 4.18 12.05 -9.03
C PHE A 77 3.57 11.17 -10.13
N GLY A 78 3.93 9.90 -10.21
CA GLY A 78 3.27 8.97 -11.13
C GLY A 78 1.89 8.51 -10.62
N ALA A 79 1.73 8.41 -9.31
CA ALA A 79 0.47 7.96 -8.72
C ALA A 79 -0.65 9.00 -8.90
N ILE A 80 -0.35 10.30 -8.83
CA ILE A 80 -1.36 11.36 -9.02
C ILE A 80 -1.99 11.36 -10.43
N GLY A 81 -1.46 10.58 -11.38
CA GLY A 81 -2.09 10.34 -12.68
C GLY A 81 -3.29 9.40 -12.64
N GLU A 82 -3.46 8.60 -11.58
CA GLU A 82 -4.65 7.78 -11.35
C GLU A 82 -5.88 8.69 -11.22
N ALA A 83 -6.96 8.43 -11.94
CA ALA A 83 -8.16 9.28 -11.97
C ALA A 83 -9.05 9.10 -10.72
N ASP A 84 -8.96 7.97 -10.04
CA ASP A 84 -9.77 7.63 -8.87
C ASP A 84 -9.18 8.25 -7.58
N ASP A 85 -9.77 9.38 -7.13
CA ASP A 85 -9.39 10.06 -5.90
C ASP A 85 -9.55 9.18 -4.65
N ARG A 86 -10.56 8.29 -4.64
CA ARG A 86 -10.81 7.38 -3.51
C ARG A 86 -9.71 6.32 -3.42
N LEU A 87 -9.29 5.78 -4.55
CA LEU A 87 -8.16 4.86 -4.64
C LEU A 87 -6.87 5.50 -4.11
N LEU A 88 -6.60 6.75 -4.51
CA LEU A 88 -5.45 7.51 -4.01
C LEU A 88 -5.50 7.74 -2.50
N TRP A 89 -6.66 8.14 -1.98
CA TRP A 89 -6.87 8.37 -0.55
C TRP A 89 -6.66 7.10 0.27
N LEU A 90 -7.25 5.97 -0.15
CA LEU A 90 -7.13 4.68 0.54
C LEU A 90 -5.68 4.16 0.51
N ASN A 91 -4.97 4.33 -0.61
CA ASN A 91 -3.55 4.01 -0.70
C ASN A 91 -2.69 4.91 0.20
N PHE A 92 -2.95 6.22 0.20
CA PHE A 92 -2.24 7.19 1.04
C PHE A 92 -2.37 6.86 2.53
N ARG A 93 -3.58 6.44 2.93
CA ARG A 93 -3.92 5.97 4.29
C ARG A 93 -3.67 4.48 4.51
N TRP A 94 -2.87 3.81 3.67
CA TRP A 94 -2.47 2.39 3.83
C TRP A 94 -3.62 1.41 4.09
N SER A 95 -4.82 1.71 3.61
CA SER A 95 -6.02 0.93 3.95
C SER A 95 -6.11 -0.40 3.19
N PHE A 96 -5.48 -0.50 2.03
CA PHE A 96 -5.44 -1.76 1.27
C PHE A 96 -4.52 -2.79 1.90
N ALA A 97 -4.72 -4.05 1.51
CA ALA A 97 -3.86 -5.12 1.95
C ALA A 97 -2.41 -4.80 1.62
N ASP A 98 -1.59 -5.00 2.65
CA ASP A 98 -0.17 -5.11 2.51
C ASP A 98 0.14 -6.24 1.51
N ALA A 99 0.69 -5.91 0.35
CA ALA A 99 1.06 -6.89 -0.68
C ALA A 99 2.40 -7.59 -0.38
N PRO A 100 2.44 -8.87 0.04
CA PRO A 100 3.53 -9.77 -0.29
C PRO A 100 3.40 -10.15 -1.75
N VAL A 101 4.17 -9.48 -2.60
CA VAL A 101 4.41 -10.02 -3.95
C VAL A 101 5.90 -9.92 -4.22
N PRO A 102 6.67 -10.89 -3.74
CA PRO A 102 8.07 -11.04 -4.11
C PRO A 102 8.29 -10.91 -5.63
N ASP A 103 7.36 -11.42 -6.46
CA ASP A 103 7.39 -11.25 -7.91
C ASP A 103 7.26 -9.79 -8.38
N ARG A 104 6.39 -9.00 -7.75
CA ARG A 104 6.27 -7.56 -8.04
C ARG A 104 7.55 -6.85 -7.63
N ARG A 105 8.14 -7.21 -6.49
CA ARG A 105 9.42 -6.66 -6.03
C ARG A 105 10.55 -7.00 -7.00
N ARG A 106 10.65 -8.25 -7.46
CA ARG A 106 11.58 -8.66 -8.52
C ARG A 106 11.36 -7.88 -9.81
N THR A 107 10.11 -7.68 -10.21
CA THR A 107 9.75 -6.88 -11.39
C THR A 107 10.23 -5.44 -11.27
N MET A 108 10.07 -4.82 -10.09
CA MET A 108 10.60 -3.48 -9.80
C MET A 108 12.13 -3.45 -9.80
N MET A 109 12.79 -4.46 -9.22
CA MET A 109 14.25 -4.58 -9.23
C MET A 109 14.83 -4.68 -10.64
N MET A 110 14.15 -5.44 -11.52
CA MET A 110 14.51 -5.51 -12.94
C MET A 110 14.34 -4.15 -13.63
N GLY A 111 13.25 -3.43 -13.33
CA GLY A 111 13.06 -2.05 -13.79
C GLY A 111 14.22 -1.13 -13.36
N ASN A 112 14.58 -1.16 -12.07
CA ASN A 112 15.69 -0.37 -11.53
C ASN A 112 17.05 -0.72 -12.18
N ALA A 113 17.26 -1.98 -12.58
CA ALA A 113 18.48 -2.39 -13.28
C ALA A 113 18.54 -1.76 -14.69
N ILE A 114 17.43 -1.79 -15.42
CA ILE A 114 17.28 -1.15 -16.73
C ILE A 114 17.52 0.37 -16.64
N GLU A 115 16.91 1.03 -15.65
CA GLU A 115 17.10 2.46 -15.42
C GLU A 115 18.58 2.80 -15.23
N LYS A 116 19.30 2.02 -14.42
CA LYS A 116 20.75 2.19 -14.20
C LYS A 116 21.57 1.96 -15.45
N ASP A 117 21.25 0.93 -16.22
CA ASP A 117 22.01 0.59 -17.44
C ASP A 117 21.84 1.64 -18.52
N ILE A 118 20.63 2.18 -18.70
CA ILE A 118 20.37 3.30 -19.61
C ILE A 118 21.04 4.57 -19.13
N ALA A 119 20.89 4.94 -17.85
CA ALA A 119 21.56 6.09 -17.25
C ALA A 119 23.10 6.04 -17.45
N ALA A 120 23.71 4.88 -17.20
CA ALA A 120 25.14 4.66 -17.41
C ALA A 120 25.55 4.72 -18.88
N THR A 121 24.64 4.40 -19.81
CA THR A 121 24.86 4.52 -21.26
C THR A 121 24.76 5.97 -21.70
N LEU A 122 23.75 6.71 -21.24
CA LEU A 122 23.60 8.15 -21.49
C LEU A 122 24.85 8.92 -21.04
N ALA A 123 25.35 8.64 -19.83
CA ALA A 123 26.55 9.27 -19.28
C ALA A 123 27.83 9.07 -20.14
N LYS A 124 27.85 8.11 -21.06
CA LYS A 124 28.99 7.83 -21.96
C LYS A 124 28.88 8.52 -23.31
N ILE A 125 27.74 9.12 -23.63
CA ILE A 125 27.53 9.79 -24.92
C ILE A 125 28.36 11.07 -24.97
N GLN A 126 29.24 11.17 -25.97
CA GLN A 126 30.09 12.35 -26.13
C GLN A 126 29.24 13.59 -26.41
N GLY A 127 29.46 14.65 -25.64
CA GLY A 127 28.74 15.91 -25.76
C GLY A 127 27.39 15.93 -25.03
N LEU A 128 26.97 14.83 -24.41
CA LEU A 128 25.84 14.79 -23.50
C LEU A 128 26.34 14.97 -22.06
N GLU A 129 25.83 16.00 -21.39
CA GLU A 129 25.93 16.14 -19.96
C GLU A 129 24.70 15.48 -19.34
N PHE A 130 24.89 14.39 -18.60
CA PHE A 130 23.81 13.67 -17.93
C PHE A 130 24.12 13.55 -16.43
N LEU A 131 23.15 13.95 -15.60
CA LEU A 131 23.24 13.92 -14.15
C LEU A 131 22.08 13.07 -13.62
N ASP A 132 22.38 11.92 -13.01
CA ASP A 132 21.40 11.08 -12.29
C ASP A 132 21.29 11.46 -10.79
N ARG A 133 22.18 12.36 -10.34
CA ARG A 133 22.30 12.85 -8.97
C ARG A 133 22.59 14.35 -8.96
N ASP A 134 22.10 15.01 -7.93
CA ASP A 134 22.44 16.40 -7.64
C ASP A 134 23.95 16.49 -7.30
N PRO A 135 24.74 17.26 -8.07
CA PRO A 135 26.18 17.36 -7.87
C PRO A 135 26.56 18.00 -6.53
N ASN A 136 25.67 18.77 -5.91
CA ASN A 136 25.94 19.42 -4.62
C ASN A 136 25.75 18.46 -3.43
N THR A 137 24.84 17.49 -3.56
CA THR A 137 24.44 16.62 -2.44
C THR A 137 24.81 15.15 -2.66
N GLY A 138 25.11 14.74 -3.89
CA GLY A 138 25.32 13.34 -4.28
C GLY A 138 24.06 12.46 -4.21
N LYS A 139 22.90 13.07 -3.95
CA LYS A 139 21.61 12.38 -3.81
C LYS A 139 20.85 12.40 -5.13
N GLN A 140 19.96 11.43 -5.31
CA GLN A 140 19.01 11.45 -6.42
C GLN A 140 18.14 12.71 -6.34
N PHE A 141 17.84 13.29 -7.50
CA PHE A 141 16.92 14.43 -7.60
C PHE A 141 15.55 14.04 -7.03
N LYS A 142 15.15 14.70 -5.95
CA LYS A 142 13.89 14.45 -5.26
C LYS A 142 13.19 15.77 -4.98
N HIS A 143 11.97 15.90 -5.45
CA HIS A 143 11.11 17.04 -5.17
C HIS A 143 10.00 16.61 -4.22
N GLN A 144 9.71 17.45 -3.23
CA GLN A 144 8.80 17.14 -2.15
C GLN A 144 7.92 18.34 -1.83
N PHE A 145 6.63 18.07 -1.71
CA PHE A 145 5.57 19.01 -1.40
C PHE A 145 4.69 18.41 -0.31
N LEU A 146 3.88 19.26 0.34
CA LEU A 146 2.92 18.84 1.37
C LEU A 146 3.58 17.99 2.46
N GLY A 147 4.66 18.49 3.06
CA GLY A 147 5.36 17.76 4.11
C GLY A 147 6.17 16.56 3.63
N GLY A 148 6.24 16.33 2.31
CA GLY A 148 6.75 15.11 1.71
C GLY A 148 5.66 14.08 1.38
N HIS A 149 4.39 14.40 1.59
CA HIS A 149 3.25 13.56 1.19
C HIS A 149 2.93 13.62 -0.30
N PHE A 150 3.49 14.58 -1.05
CA PHE A 150 3.49 14.57 -2.50
C PHE A 150 4.92 14.69 -3.02
N ALA A 151 5.43 13.66 -3.70
CA ALA A 151 6.85 13.60 -4.04
C ALA A 151 7.16 12.84 -5.33
N GLY A 152 8.25 13.24 -5.98
CA GLY A 152 8.79 12.57 -7.15
C GLY A 152 10.30 12.42 -7.05
N LYS A 153 10.83 11.29 -7.53
CA LYS A 153 12.26 11.06 -7.73
C LYS A 153 12.52 10.98 -9.23
N MET A 154 13.46 11.76 -9.73
CA MET A 154 13.80 11.74 -11.15
C MET A 154 14.92 10.73 -11.40
N ASP A 155 14.92 10.14 -12.58
CA ASP A 155 16.02 9.28 -13.02
C ASP A 155 17.25 10.11 -13.40
N GLY A 156 17.04 11.34 -13.89
CA GLY A 156 18.10 12.32 -14.06
C GLY A 156 17.67 13.58 -14.80
N VAL A 157 18.66 14.40 -15.15
CA VAL A 157 18.55 15.53 -16.07
C VAL A 157 19.67 15.47 -17.09
N GLY A 158 19.42 15.94 -18.31
CA GLY A 158 20.43 15.94 -19.38
C GLY A 158 20.42 17.18 -20.26
N LEU A 159 21.59 17.54 -20.78
CA LEU A 159 21.83 18.62 -21.73
C LEU A 159 22.75 18.11 -22.85
N GLY A 160 22.56 18.58 -24.08
CA GLY A 160 23.40 18.18 -25.21
C GLY A 160 22.84 17.01 -26.03
N PHE A 161 21.55 16.68 -25.85
CA PHE A 161 20.89 15.68 -26.68
C PHE A 161 20.97 16.05 -28.17
N PRO A 162 21.25 15.11 -29.10
CA PRO A 162 21.41 15.40 -30.52
C PRO A 162 20.23 16.18 -31.13
N GLU A 163 19.02 15.87 -30.73
CA GLU A 163 17.77 16.49 -31.17
C GLU A 163 17.40 17.79 -30.44
N ALA A 164 18.13 18.14 -29.38
CA ALA A 164 17.97 19.39 -28.64
C ALA A 164 19.25 19.81 -27.87
N PRO A 165 20.33 20.19 -28.57
CA PRO A 165 21.66 20.30 -27.95
C PRO A 165 21.79 21.39 -26.88
N LYS A 166 20.85 22.34 -26.82
CA LYS A 166 20.92 23.54 -25.96
C LYS A 166 19.88 23.57 -24.84
N THR A 167 19.07 22.54 -24.70
CA THR A 167 17.94 22.53 -23.77
C THR A 167 18.12 21.42 -22.74
N TRP A 168 17.99 21.77 -21.47
CA TRP A 168 17.92 20.80 -20.38
C TRP A 168 16.62 20.00 -20.48
N HIS A 169 16.72 18.69 -20.29
CA HIS A 169 15.57 17.80 -20.20
C HIS A 169 15.59 17.10 -18.85
N VAL A 170 14.41 16.91 -18.25
CA VAL A 170 14.19 15.77 -17.36
C VAL A 170 14.47 14.50 -18.17
N VAL A 171 15.07 13.49 -17.55
CA VAL A 171 15.17 12.15 -18.13
C VAL A 171 14.34 11.21 -17.28
N GLU A 172 13.44 10.49 -17.93
CA GLU A 172 12.57 9.49 -17.30
C GLU A 172 12.69 8.19 -18.10
N ILE A 173 12.97 7.09 -17.41
CA ILE A 173 13.28 5.80 -18.01
C ILE A 173 12.25 4.76 -17.53
N LYS A 174 11.76 3.92 -18.44
CA LYS A 174 10.83 2.83 -18.12
C LYS A 174 11.20 1.54 -18.84
N GLY A 175 11.44 0.49 -18.07
CA GLY A 175 11.48 -0.89 -18.57
C GLY A 175 10.08 -1.50 -18.63
N VAL A 176 9.62 -1.93 -19.80
CA VAL A 176 8.24 -2.38 -20.03
C VAL A 176 8.20 -3.73 -20.77
N SER A 177 7.07 -4.44 -20.74
CA SER A 177 6.93 -5.68 -21.54
C SER A 177 6.92 -5.39 -23.04
N HIS A 178 7.21 -6.39 -23.89
CA HIS A 178 7.18 -6.24 -25.33
C HIS A 178 5.86 -5.64 -25.86
N LYS A 179 4.73 -6.14 -25.35
CA LYS A 179 3.39 -5.62 -25.72
C LYS A 179 3.25 -4.13 -25.37
N ALA A 180 3.72 -3.72 -24.20
CA ALA A 180 3.68 -2.34 -23.76
C ALA A 180 4.59 -1.44 -24.60
N PHE A 181 5.78 -1.93 -24.96
CA PHE A 181 6.72 -1.23 -25.83
C PHE A 181 6.13 -0.93 -27.21
N LEU A 182 5.48 -1.91 -27.84
CA LEU A 182 4.82 -1.71 -29.14
C LEU A 182 3.68 -0.68 -29.05
N GLU A 183 2.91 -0.68 -27.96
CA GLU A 183 1.87 0.33 -27.75
C GLU A 183 2.45 1.73 -27.52
N ALA A 184 3.58 1.85 -26.81
CA ALA A 184 4.30 3.12 -26.64
C ALA A 184 4.69 3.73 -27.99
N ILE A 185 5.36 2.94 -28.85
CA ILE A 185 5.76 3.37 -30.20
C ILE A 185 4.55 3.80 -31.03
N LYS A 186 3.46 3.03 -30.95
CA LYS A 186 2.28 3.24 -31.80
C LYS A 186 1.49 4.48 -31.43
N ARG A 187 1.37 4.78 -30.13
CA ARG A 187 0.41 5.77 -29.61
C ARG A 187 1.07 7.01 -28.99
N GLY A 188 2.36 6.94 -28.68
CA GLY A 188 3.04 7.91 -27.84
C GLY A 188 2.67 7.75 -26.36
N VAL A 189 3.54 8.17 -25.44
CA VAL A 189 3.33 7.97 -24.00
C VAL A 189 2.06 8.64 -23.49
N GLU A 190 1.72 9.83 -24.00
CA GLU A 190 0.53 10.59 -23.59
C GLU A 190 -0.76 9.79 -23.76
N ASN A 191 -0.92 9.09 -24.90
CA ASN A 191 -2.12 8.31 -25.19
C ASN A 191 -2.03 6.86 -24.68
N TRP A 192 -0.83 6.31 -24.57
CA TRP A 192 -0.62 4.93 -24.12
C TRP A 192 -0.67 4.79 -22.59
N ARG A 193 -0.03 5.73 -21.89
CA ARG A 193 0.12 5.78 -20.43
C ARG A 193 0.02 7.23 -19.94
N PRO A 194 -1.20 7.80 -19.88
CA PRO A 194 -1.41 9.16 -19.39
C PRO A 194 -0.78 9.40 -18.00
N GLU A 195 -0.74 8.39 -17.14
CA GLU A 195 -0.11 8.46 -15.82
C GLU A 195 1.41 8.73 -15.89
N TYR A 196 2.10 8.17 -16.90
CA TYR A 196 3.52 8.44 -17.12
C TYR A 196 3.75 9.82 -17.71
N TRP A 197 2.83 10.28 -18.56
CA TRP A 197 2.85 11.65 -19.05
C TRP A 197 2.65 12.65 -17.90
N VAL A 198 1.66 12.44 -17.03
CA VAL A 198 1.45 13.26 -15.83
C VAL A 198 2.67 13.25 -14.90
N ASN A 199 3.33 12.09 -14.74
CA ASN A 199 4.54 11.98 -13.94
C ASN A 199 5.62 12.95 -14.42
N VAL A 200 5.91 12.95 -15.73
CA VAL A 200 6.96 13.81 -16.30
C VAL A 200 6.56 15.27 -16.33
N GLN A 201 5.27 15.60 -16.46
CA GLN A 201 4.77 16.96 -16.29
C GLN A 201 5.04 17.47 -14.87
N CYS A 202 4.77 16.65 -13.85
CA CYS A 202 5.07 16.99 -12.45
C CYS A 202 6.58 17.17 -12.23
N HIS A 203 7.42 16.30 -12.81
CA HIS A 203 8.87 16.44 -12.72
C HIS A 203 9.38 17.73 -13.36
N MET A 204 8.94 18.04 -14.58
CA MET A 204 9.28 19.28 -15.28
C MET A 204 8.86 20.52 -14.47
N GLY A 205 7.60 20.56 -14.02
CA GLY A 205 7.07 21.67 -13.23
C GLY A 205 7.80 21.86 -11.89
N ALA A 206 8.12 20.77 -11.19
CA ALA A 206 8.85 20.84 -9.93
C ALA A 206 10.33 21.24 -10.10
N ALA A 207 10.98 20.82 -11.20
CA ALA A 207 12.38 21.14 -11.49
C ALA A 207 12.57 22.48 -12.21
N GLY A 208 11.49 23.13 -12.65
CA GLY A 208 11.56 24.34 -13.48
C GLY A 208 12.13 24.10 -14.89
N LEU A 209 11.95 22.88 -15.42
CA LEU A 209 12.39 22.50 -16.76
C LEU A 209 11.18 22.45 -17.72
N ASP A 210 11.41 22.69 -19.01
CA ASP A 210 10.32 22.73 -20.00
C ASP A 210 10.26 21.49 -20.91
N ARG A 211 11.21 20.55 -20.78
CA ARG A 211 11.26 19.34 -21.59
C ARG A 211 11.58 18.09 -20.77
N THR A 212 11.10 16.95 -21.27
CA THR A 212 11.50 15.60 -20.84
C THR A 212 11.96 14.80 -22.05
N LEU A 213 13.02 14.01 -21.89
CA LEU A 213 13.31 12.85 -22.73
C LEU A 213 12.80 11.60 -22.00
N PHE A 214 11.70 11.05 -22.50
CA PHE A 214 11.08 9.85 -21.97
C PHE A 214 11.58 8.64 -22.74
N ILE A 215 12.26 7.72 -22.06
CA ILE A 215 12.91 6.56 -22.66
C ILE A 215 12.19 5.30 -22.22
N VAL A 216 11.80 4.47 -23.18
CA VAL A 216 11.17 3.18 -22.94
C VAL A 216 12.07 2.09 -23.48
N GLN A 217 12.39 1.10 -22.65
CA GLN A 217 13.09 -0.11 -23.08
C GLN A 217 12.18 -1.34 -22.97
N ASP A 218 12.14 -2.11 -24.03
CA ASP A 218 11.55 -3.44 -24.05
C ASP A 218 12.40 -4.41 -23.21
N ARG A 219 11.80 -4.99 -22.17
CA ARG A 219 12.46 -5.97 -21.29
C ARG A 219 12.77 -7.29 -21.98
N ASP A 220 12.04 -7.62 -23.03
CA ASP A 220 12.13 -8.92 -23.68
C ASP A 220 13.17 -8.92 -24.81
N THR A 221 13.34 -7.78 -25.50
CA THR A 221 14.25 -7.65 -26.65
C THR A 221 15.41 -6.69 -26.43
N GLY A 222 15.33 -5.84 -25.40
CA GLY A 222 16.29 -4.76 -25.15
C GLY A 222 16.14 -3.55 -26.08
N ALA A 223 15.16 -3.54 -26.99
CA ALA A 223 14.90 -2.42 -27.89
C ALA A 223 14.55 -1.13 -27.12
N VAL A 224 15.01 0.02 -27.61
CA VAL A 224 14.83 1.33 -26.96
C VAL A 224 14.05 2.26 -27.89
N HIS A 225 13.08 2.98 -27.31
CA HIS A 225 12.31 4.04 -27.96
C HIS A 225 12.35 5.29 -27.07
N ALA A 226 12.40 6.48 -27.66
CA ALA A 226 12.48 7.72 -26.92
C ALA A 226 11.54 8.79 -27.50
N GLU A 227 10.92 9.56 -26.61
CA GLU A 227 10.01 10.64 -26.95
C GLU A 227 10.41 11.93 -26.22
N ARG A 228 10.30 13.06 -26.92
CA ARG A 228 10.47 14.38 -26.31
C ARG A 228 9.13 14.99 -25.99
N ILE A 229 8.93 15.28 -24.71
CA ILE A 229 7.67 15.81 -24.18
C ILE A 229 7.91 17.26 -23.76
N LYS A 230 6.94 18.12 -24.06
CA LYS A 230 6.96 19.53 -23.65
C LYS A 230 6.14 19.69 -22.37
N LEU A 231 6.59 20.61 -21.51
CA LEU A 231 5.82 21.05 -20.36
C LEU A 231 4.47 21.63 -20.79
N ASP A 232 3.43 21.15 -20.14
CA ASP A 232 2.16 21.85 -19.96
C ASP A 232 2.20 22.47 -18.55
N ASP A 233 2.30 23.81 -18.51
CA ASP A 233 2.52 24.56 -17.28
C ASP A 233 1.32 24.56 -16.33
N THR A 234 0.16 24.05 -16.79
CA THR A 234 -1.05 23.94 -15.97
C THR A 234 -1.10 22.64 -15.16
N VAL A 235 -0.45 21.58 -15.65
CA VAL A 235 -0.61 20.22 -15.11
C VAL A 235 -0.02 20.09 -13.71
N PHE A 236 1.18 20.59 -13.48
CA PHE A 236 1.84 20.45 -12.17
C PHE A 236 1.05 21.16 -11.05
N GLY A 237 0.58 22.39 -11.31
CA GLY A 237 -0.25 23.13 -10.35
C GLY A 237 -1.57 22.42 -10.05
N ALA A 238 -2.24 21.87 -11.07
CA ALA A 238 -3.45 21.09 -10.90
C ALA A 238 -3.21 19.80 -10.08
N CYS A 239 -2.10 19.10 -10.35
CA CYS A 239 -1.72 17.90 -9.60
C CYS A 239 -1.38 18.20 -8.14
N LEU A 240 -0.67 19.30 -7.87
CA LEU A 240 -0.35 19.73 -6.51
C LEU A 240 -1.63 20.06 -5.72
N ALA A 241 -2.54 20.84 -6.31
CA ALA A 241 -3.83 21.17 -5.68
C ALA A 241 -4.68 19.92 -5.44
N ARG A 242 -4.71 18.99 -6.40
CA ARG A 242 -5.41 17.70 -6.23
C ARG A 242 -4.79 16.87 -5.10
N ALA A 243 -3.46 16.76 -5.05
CA ALA A 243 -2.76 16.05 -4.00
C ALA A 243 -3.04 16.66 -2.62
N GLU A 244 -3.08 17.99 -2.51
CA GLU A 244 -3.43 18.70 -1.28
C GLU A 244 -4.84 18.35 -0.79
N ARG A 245 -5.84 18.39 -1.69
CA ARG A 245 -7.21 17.98 -1.35
C ARG A 245 -7.28 16.55 -0.82
N ILE A 246 -6.58 15.62 -1.47
CA ILE A 246 -6.58 14.20 -1.06
C ILE A 246 -5.87 14.00 0.27
N VAL A 247 -4.69 14.62 0.45
CA VAL A 247 -3.89 14.50 1.68
C VAL A 247 -4.65 15.05 2.88
N LEU A 248 -5.33 16.20 2.72
CA LEU A 248 -6.06 16.85 3.80
C LEU A 248 -7.48 16.31 4.02
N ALA A 249 -7.96 15.38 3.18
CA ALA A 249 -9.31 14.83 3.32
C ALA A 249 -9.44 13.91 4.55
N GLU A 250 -10.40 14.22 5.40
CA GLU A 250 -10.80 13.40 6.57
C GLU A 250 -11.74 12.26 6.17
N GLU A 251 -12.44 12.43 5.04
CA GLU A 251 -13.38 11.46 4.48
C GLU A 251 -12.84 10.91 3.15
N PRO A 252 -13.10 9.63 2.83
CA PRO A 252 -12.75 9.09 1.53
C PRO A 252 -13.55 9.82 0.45
N PRO A 253 -12.92 10.26 -0.64
CA PRO A 253 -13.63 10.77 -1.80
C PRO A 253 -14.70 9.79 -2.30
N ALA A 254 -15.70 10.34 -2.98
CA ALA A 254 -16.73 9.53 -3.63
C ALA A 254 -16.08 8.52 -4.60
N PRO A 255 -16.60 7.29 -4.70
CA PRO A 255 -16.09 6.32 -5.65
C PRO A 255 -16.24 6.86 -7.08
N MET A 256 -15.23 6.62 -7.92
CA MET A 256 -15.29 7.00 -9.34
C MET A 256 -16.31 6.18 -10.12
N TYR A 257 -16.63 4.97 -9.65
CA TYR A 257 -17.55 4.04 -10.31
C TYR A 257 -18.88 3.95 -9.58
N GLU A 258 -19.97 3.88 -10.33
CA GLU A 258 -21.33 3.79 -9.78
C GLU A 258 -21.69 2.40 -9.24
N THR A 259 -21.03 1.34 -9.73
CA THR A 259 -21.39 -0.05 -9.41
C THR A 259 -20.21 -0.88 -8.96
N ARG A 260 -20.43 -1.74 -7.96
CA ARG A 260 -19.45 -2.68 -7.38
C ARG A 260 -18.82 -3.66 -8.40
N SER A 261 -19.40 -3.80 -9.59
CA SER A 261 -18.89 -4.66 -10.67
C SER A 261 -17.72 -4.06 -11.45
N ARG A 262 -17.43 -2.76 -11.29
CA ARG A 262 -16.28 -2.09 -11.88
C ARG A 262 -15.39 -1.57 -10.76
N VAL A 263 -14.19 -2.13 -10.71
CA VAL A 263 -13.18 -1.77 -9.72
C VAL A 263 -11.87 -1.54 -10.48
N PRO A 264 -11.06 -0.53 -10.13
CA PRO A 264 -9.78 -0.30 -10.81
C PRO A 264 -8.94 -1.56 -10.88
N HIS A 265 -8.26 -1.76 -12.01
CA HIS A 265 -7.28 -2.84 -12.16
C HIS A 265 -6.22 -2.81 -11.04
N ASP A 266 -5.90 -1.62 -10.52
CA ASP A 266 -4.92 -1.45 -9.45
C ASP A 266 -5.43 -1.86 -8.06
N VAL A 267 -6.73 -1.73 -7.78
CA VAL A 267 -7.37 -2.33 -6.59
C VAL A 267 -7.32 -3.86 -6.68
N MET A 268 -7.44 -4.39 -7.91
CA MET A 268 -7.48 -5.83 -8.20
C MET A 268 -6.09 -6.49 -8.27
N ALA A 269 -5.00 -5.73 -8.18
CA ALA A 269 -3.65 -6.26 -8.42
C ALA A 269 -3.12 -7.18 -7.29
N PHE A 270 -3.62 -7.03 -6.06
CA PHE A 270 -3.21 -7.86 -4.91
C PHE A 270 -4.37 -8.05 -3.92
N LYS A 271 -4.61 -9.28 -3.45
CA LYS A 271 -5.81 -9.65 -2.65
C LYS A 271 -7.08 -8.93 -3.16
N PRO A 272 -7.46 -9.19 -4.43
CA PRO A 272 -8.47 -8.41 -5.14
C PRO A 272 -9.80 -8.31 -4.37
N GLU A 273 -10.22 -9.40 -3.73
CA GLU A 273 -11.46 -9.44 -2.93
C GLU A 273 -11.38 -8.49 -1.73
N TYR A 274 -10.37 -8.65 -0.87
CA TYR A 274 -10.15 -7.77 0.30
C TYR A 274 -10.06 -6.31 -0.12
N ASN A 275 -9.22 -5.98 -1.10
CA ASN A 275 -9.05 -4.60 -1.54
C ASN A 275 -10.34 -4.02 -2.14
N THR A 276 -11.12 -4.84 -2.85
CA THR A 276 -12.43 -4.46 -3.34
C THR A 276 -13.39 -4.16 -2.19
N HIS A 277 -13.40 -4.97 -1.14
CA HIS A 277 -14.24 -4.73 0.04
C HIS A 277 -13.86 -3.44 0.76
N ILE A 278 -12.55 -3.19 0.97
CA ILE A 278 -12.06 -1.92 1.54
C ILE A 278 -12.50 -0.74 0.69
N TYR A 279 -12.35 -0.82 -0.63
CA TYR A 279 -12.75 0.25 -1.55
C TYR A 279 -14.24 0.61 -1.39
N TRP A 280 -15.10 -0.40 -1.29
CA TRP A 280 -16.55 -0.24 -1.15
C TRP A 280 -17.05 -0.08 0.29
N GLY A 281 -16.15 -0.02 1.29
CA GLY A 281 -16.52 0.11 2.70
C GLY A 281 -17.26 -1.12 3.26
N ILE A 282 -17.09 -2.30 2.67
CA ILE A 282 -17.72 -3.55 3.11
C ILE A 282 -16.92 -4.22 4.23
N GLU A 283 -15.61 -3.98 4.23
CA GLU A 283 -14.66 -4.53 5.20
C GLU A 283 -13.77 -3.40 5.72
N LEU A 284 -13.31 -3.50 6.97
CA LEU A 284 -12.44 -2.49 7.58
C LEU A 284 -10.96 -2.81 7.33
N PRO A 285 -10.15 -1.79 7.04
CA PRO A 285 -8.72 -1.98 6.80
C PRO A 285 -8.02 -2.40 8.09
N ARG A 286 -6.89 -3.10 7.99
CA ARG A 286 -6.05 -3.41 9.16
C ARG A 286 -5.77 -2.11 9.97
N PRO A 287 -5.99 -2.08 11.30
CA PRO A 287 -5.73 -0.88 12.10
C PRO A 287 -4.25 -0.48 12.07
N HIS A 288 -3.97 0.79 11.81
CA HIS A 288 -2.66 1.41 11.93
C HIS A 288 -2.83 2.93 12.04
N CYS A 289 -1.83 3.72 12.43
CA CYS A 289 -2.09 5.14 12.74
C CYS A 289 -2.69 5.94 11.58
N ARG A 290 -2.37 5.67 10.30
CA ARG A 290 -2.91 6.46 9.16
C ARG A 290 -4.42 6.31 8.89
N ASN A 291 -5.07 5.29 9.46
CA ASN A 291 -6.53 5.11 9.39
C ASN A 291 -7.22 5.36 10.75
N CYS A 292 -6.47 5.94 11.69
CA CYS A 292 -6.96 6.41 12.98
C CYS A 292 -7.52 7.84 12.87
N ARG A 293 -8.63 8.14 13.54
CA ARG A 293 -9.22 9.49 13.59
C ARG A 293 -8.33 10.54 14.26
N PHE A 294 -7.37 10.12 15.08
CA PHE A 294 -6.46 11.03 15.77
C PHE A 294 -5.21 11.37 14.94
N ALA A 295 -5.01 10.72 13.81
CA ALA A 295 -3.82 10.93 13.00
C ALA A 295 -4.08 11.92 11.87
N ILE A 296 -3.30 13.00 11.85
CA ILE A 296 -3.30 13.99 10.78
C ILE A 296 -1.95 14.01 10.05
N PRO A 297 -1.92 14.21 8.73
CA PRO A 297 -0.66 14.35 8.00
C PRO A 297 -0.04 15.71 8.30
N LEU A 298 1.29 15.75 8.51
CA LEU A 298 2.03 16.99 8.70
C LEU A 298 2.47 17.51 7.34
N VAL A 299 1.84 18.57 6.85
CA VAL A 299 2.15 19.17 5.54
C VAL A 299 3.33 20.14 5.57
N GLU A 300 3.96 20.31 6.73
CA GLU A 300 5.22 21.05 6.89
C GLU A 300 6.43 20.11 6.83
N GLY A 301 7.54 20.59 6.28
CA GLY A 301 8.79 19.82 6.17
C GLY A 301 8.81 18.86 4.96
N THR A 302 9.59 17.78 5.05
CA THR A 302 9.86 16.87 3.91
C THR A 302 9.91 15.39 4.30
N SER A 303 9.49 15.03 5.50
CA SER A 303 9.64 13.67 6.03
C SER A 303 8.43 12.75 5.78
N GLY A 304 7.28 13.30 5.38
CA GLY A 304 6.03 12.55 5.20
C GLY A 304 5.45 12.06 6.53
N ASP A 305 5.61 12.86 7.59
CA ASP A 305 5.25 12.48 8.95
C ASP A 305 3.79 12.75 9.26
N TRP A 306 3.31 12.07 10.30
CA TRP A 306 1.96 12.22 10.83
C TRP A 306 2.03 12.68 12.28
N LEU A 307 1.00 13.39 12.74
CA LEU A 307 0.83 13.73 14.15
C LEU A 307 -0.34 12.94 14.72
N CYS A 308 -0.14 12.32 15.88
CA CYS A 308 -1.21 11.81 16.72
C CYS A 308 -1.71 12.92 17.66
N GLN A 309 -3.01 13.21 17.62
CA GLN A 309 -3.63 14.30 18.36
C GLN A 309 -4.18 13.89 19.73
N ILE A 310 -4.06 12.62 20.12
CA ILE A 310 -4.75 12.08 21.31
C ILE A 310 -4.31 12.72 22.64
N ASP A 311 -3.04 13.13 22.75
CA ASP A 311 -2.47 13.76 23.96
C ASP A 311 -2.25 15.28 23.79
N SER A 312 -2.91 15.90 22.81
CA SER A 312 -2.78 17.34 22.51
C SER A 312 -3.23 18.26 23.65
N THR A 313 -3.92 17.73 24.66
CA THR A 313 -4.22 18.41 25.92
C THR A 313 -3.00 18.59 26.83
N SER A 314 -1.91 17.84 26.60
CA SER A 314 -0.65 17.92 27.36
C SER A 314 0.54 18.49 26.56
N SER A 315 0.41 18.57 25.24
CA SER A 315 1.36 19.24 24.34
C SER A 315 0.59 19.88 23.21
N ALA A 316 0.72 21.20 23.05
CA ALA A 316 -0.02 22.02 22.08
C ALA A 316 0.16 21.62 20.59
N THR A 317 0.94 20.57 20.29
CA THR A 317 1.33 20.16 18.94
C THR A 317 1.08 18.68 18.60
N GLY A 318 0.53 17.87 19.52
CA GLY A 318 0.40 16.41 19.31
C GLY A 318 1.77 15.69 19.23
N ALA A 319 1.75 14.36 19.11
CA ALA A 319 2.96 13.53 19.05
C ALA A 319 3.31 13.15 17.60
N ARG A 320 4.54 13.45 17.15
CA ARG A 320 5.03 13.06 15.83
C ARG A 320 5.24 11.55 15.77
N LEU A 321 4.66 10.92 14.75
CA LEU A 321 4.72 9.50 14.49
C LEU A 321 5.81 9.21 13.46
N ASP A 322 6.83 8.44 13.84
CA ASP A 322 7.77 7.89 12.87
C ASP A 322 7.12 6.79 12.01
N TYR A 323 7.78 6.39 10.93
CA TYR A 323 7.27 5.38 10.00
C TYR A 323 6.91 4.04 10.68
N SER A 324 7.71 3.60 11.66
CA SER A 324 7.49 2.34 12.36
C SER A 324 6.25 2.40 13.25
N GLN A 325 6.07 3.52 13.95
CA GLN A 325 4.88 3.80 14.76
C GLN A 325 3.63 3.91 13.89
N GLN A 326 3.74 4.60 12.75
CA GLN A 326 2.64 4.72 11.79
C GLN A 326 2.13 3.35 11.35
N ARG A 327 3.04 2.40 11.06
CA ARG A 327 2.70 1.06 10.57
C ARG A 327 2.19 0.13 11.67
N ALA A 328 2.75 0.21 12.87
CA ALA A 328 2.38 -0.67 13.98
C ALA A 328 0.96 -0.40 14.48
N GLY A 329 0.52 0.87 14.48
CA GLY A 329 -0.67 1.27 15.21
C GLY A 329 -0.44 1.27 16.73
N CYS A 330 -1.49 1.53 17.51
CA CYS A 330 -1.43 1.51 18.96
C CYS A 330 -2.74 0.98 19.58
N PRO A 331 -2.75 0.59 20.87
CA PRO A 331 -3.96 0.18 21.58
C PRO A 331 -5.07 1.24 21.55
N ARG A 332 -4.70 2.52 21.55
CA ARG A 332 -5.61 3.68 21.50
C ARG A 332 -6.21 3.96 20.11
N HIS A 333 -5.99 3.06 19.15
CA HIS A 333 -6.47 3.25 17.79
C HIS A 333 -8.01 3.30 17.75
N ASN A 334 -8.53 4.35 17.13
CA ASN A 334 -9.94 4.55 16.87
C ASN A 334 -10.10 4.90 15.39
N TYR A 335 -10.86 4.12 14.63
CA TYR A 335 -11.00 4.33 13.18
C TYR A 335 -11.51 5.73 12.87
N LEU A 336 -11.09 6.26 11.73
CA LEU A 336 -11.82 7.34 11.07
C LEU A 336 -13.28 6.92 10.92
N PRO A 337 -14.27 7.68 11.44
CA PRO A 337 -15.68 7.30 11.36
C PRO A 337 -16.17 7.08 9.92
N SER A 338 -15.56 7.81 8.99
CA SER A 338 -15.84 7.70 7.55
C SER A 338 -15.51 6.32 6.96
N LEU A 339 -14.59 5.55 7.56
CA LEU A 339 -14.32 4.17 7.15
C LEU A 339 -15.40 3.17 7.60
N LEU A 340 -16.23 3.54 8.59
CA LEU A 340 -17.34 2.73 9.08
C LEU A 340 -18.70 3.15 8.50
N SER A 341 -18.75 4.26 7.74
CA SER A 341 -20.01 4.90 7.31
C SER A 341 -20.93 3.99 6.49
N GLU A 342 -20.38 3.05 5.72
CA GLU A 342 -21.13 2.06 4.95
C GLU A 342 -21.62 0.86 5.79
N LEU A 343 -21.06 0.69 6.99
CA LEU A 343 -21.32 -0.45 7.90
C LEU A 343 -22.21 -0.08 9.08
N ALA A 344 -22.10 1.14 9.59
CA ALA A 344 -22.84 1.61 10.75
C ALA A 344 -23.03 3.12 10.73
N GLU A 345 -24.16 3.56 11.28
CA GLU A 345 -24.47 4.98 11.48
C GLU A 345 -23.64 5.53 12.65
N VAL A 346 -22.99 6.67 12.47
CA VAL A 346 -22.33 7.40 13.58
C VAL A 346 -23.41 8.06 14.44
N VAL A 347 -23.55 7.61 15.69
CA VAL A 347 -24.52 8.18 16.64
C VAL A 347 -23.90 9.39 17.34
N ARG A 348 -22.69 9.22 17.87
CA ARG A 348 -21.96 10.29 18.59
C ARG A 348 -20.46 10.05 18.59
N GLN A 349 -19.68 11.12 18.52
CA GLN A 349 -18.22 11.06 18.70
C GLN A 349 -17.86 11.66 20.07
N TYR A 350 -17.18 10.87 20.89
CA TYR A 350 -16.59 11.30 22.16
C TYR A 350 -15.08 11.56 21.97
N PRO A 351 -14.37 12.15 22.96
CA PRO A 351 -12.93 12.35 22.87
C PRO A 351 -12.11 11.06 22.75
N ASP A 352 -12.56 9.97 23.38
CA ASP A 352 -11.86 8.69 23.53
C ASP A 352 -12.53 7.54 22.76
N CYS A 353 -13.80 7.68 22.38
CA CYS A 353 -14.53 6.67 21.62
C CYS A 353 -15.48 7.25 20.56
N VAL A 354 -16.00 6.39 19.69
CA VAL A 354 -17.08 6.74 18.75
C VAL A 354 -18.19 5.71 18.90
N GLU A 355 -19.41 6.19 19.09
CA GLU A 355 -20.63 5.40 19.19
C GLU A 355 -21.27 5.24 17.81
N TYR A 356 -21.57 3.99 17.48
CA TYR A 356 -22.14 3.58 16.22
C TYR A 356 -23.42 2.80 16.45
N ARG A 357 -24.29 2.79 15.44
CA ARG A 357 -25.51 1.98 15.39
C ARG A 357 -25.52 1.13 14.12
N VAL A 358 -25.76 -0.16 14.31
CA VAL A 358 -26.06 -1.10 13.23
C VAL A 358 -27.40 -1.77 13.52
N GLY A 359 -28.38 -1.56 12.64
CA GLY A 359 -29.77 -1.95 12.91
C GLY A 359 -30.28 -1.31 14.22
N ARG A 360 -30.64 -2.15 15.20
CA ARG A 360 -31.07 -1.70 16.54
C ARG A 360 -29.98 -1.73 17.60
N THR A 361 -28.78 -2.16 17.24
CA THR A 361 -27.69 -2.36 18.20
C THR A 361 -26.73 -1.19 18.18
N VAL A 362 -26.37 -0.72 19.38
CA VAL A 362 -25.37 0.32 19.60
C VAL A 362 -24.07 -0.33 20.07
N PHE A 363 -22.95 0.15 19.54
CA PHE A 363 -21.62 -0.28 19.93
C PHE A 363 -20.64 0.90 19.85
N TRP A 364 -19.46 0.75 20.45
CA TRP A 364 -18.43 1.78 20.49
C TRP A 364 -17.11 1.27 19.94
N ASN A 365 -16.44 2.06 19.10
CA ASN A 365 -15.01 1.88 18.83
C ASN A 365 -14.20 2.67 19.86
N ALA A 366 -13.36 1.99 20.65
CA ALA A 366 -12.53 2.61 21.67
C ALA A 366 -11.14 1.95 21.77
N GLU A 367 -10.32 2.41 22.72
CA GLU A 367 -9.03 1.82 23.07
C GLU A 367 -9.14 0.32 23.40
N GLU A 368 -8.14 -0.45 23.00
CA GLU A 368 -7.93 -1.83 23.40
C GLU A 368 -7.62 -1.89 24.90
N MET A 369 -8.60 -2.35 25.68
CA MET A 369 -8.49 -2.45 27.13
C MET A 369 -8.06 -3.85 27.56
N VAL A 370 -7.32 -3.93 28.65
CA VAL A 370 -6.96 -5.20 29.31
C VAL A 370 -7.90 -5.40 30.51
N GLY A 371 -8.81 -6.38 30.43
CA GLY A 371 -9.73 -6.74 31.52
C GLY A 371 -11.20 -6.74 31.13
N GLU A 372 -12.11 -6.69 32.11
CA GLU A 372 -13.55 -6.66 31.89
C GLU A 372 -13.98 -5.30 31.29
N THR A 373 -14.43 -5.30 30.03
CA THR A 373 -15.03 -4.14 29.35
C THR A 373 -16.51 -4.32 29.15
N HIS A 374 -17.21 -3.21 28.91
CA HIS A 374 -18.59 -3.27 28.45
C HIS A 374 -18.67 -4.08 27.13
N PRO A 375 -19.62 -5.02 26.99
CA PRO A 375 -19.70 -5.94 25.84
C PRO A 375 -19.93 -5.24 24.49
N GLY A 376 -20.45 -4.01 24.51
CA GLY A 376 -20.62 -3.16 23.35
C GLY A 376 -19.37 -2.37 22.95
N VAL A 377 -18.27 -2.42 23.71
CA VAL A 377 -17.04 -1.68 23.41
C VAL A 377 -16.05 -2.56 22.67
N PHE A 378 -15.64 -2.14 21.49
CA PHE A 378 -14.75 -2.88 20.60
C PHE A 378 -13.49 -2.07 20.31
N SER A 379 -12.36 -2.76 20.36
CA SER A 379 -11.12 -2.27 19.76
C SER A 379 -11.23 -2.26 18.24
N SER A 380 -10.41 -1.44 17.60
CA SER A 380 -10.33 -1.41 16.13
C SER A 380 -9.92 -2.76 15.53
N LYS A 381 -9.10 -3.56 16.25
CA LYS A 381 -8.71 -4.91 15.84
C LYS A 381 -9.91 -5.87 15.80
N GLU A 382 -10.76 -5.81 16.82
CA GLU A 382 -11.98 -6.64 16.88
C GLU A 382 -12.96 -6.25 15.77
N LEU A 383 -13.15 -4.96 15.53
CA LEU A 383 -14.01 -4.49 14.42
C LEU A 383 -13.49 -4.93 13.05
N CYS A 384 -12.17 -4.85 12.83
CA CYS A 384 -11.52 -5.37 11.62
C CYS A 384 -11.82 -6.86 11.43
N ALA A 385 -11.59 -7.68 12.47
CA ALA A 385 -11.85 -9.11 12.43
C ALA A 385 -13.33 -9.46 12.16
N LEU A 386 -14.26 -8.71 12.78
CA LEU A 386 -15.70 -8.90 12.57
C LEU A 386 -16.14 -8.51 11.16
N SER A 387 -15.59 -7.42 10.61
CA SER A 387 -15.91 -6.95 9.27
C SER A 387 -15.43 -7.90 8.17
N GLY A 388 -14.41 -8.71 8.43
CA GLY A 388 -13.87 -9.69 7.49
C GLY A 388 -14.78 -10.90 7.24
N ASN A 389 -15.87 -11.06 8.00
CA ASN A 389 -16.89 -12.09 7.73
C ASN A 389 -17.90 -11.60 6.68
N VAL A 390 -17.42 -11.46 5.43
CA VAL A 390 -18.17 -10.84 4.33
C VAL A 390 -19.40 -11.66 3.92
N ALA A 391 -19.41 -12.97 4.18
CA ALA A 391 -20.59 -13.82 3.99
C ALA A 391 -21.80 -13.40 4.86
N ALA A 392 -21.55 -12.63 5.93
CA ALA A 392 -22.57 -12.02 6.78
C ALA A 392 -22.88 -10.55 6.40
N ASN A 393 -22.51 -10.11 5.19
CA ASN A 393 -22.56 -8.72 4.71
C ASN A 393 -21.62 -7.76 5.47
N GLY A 394 -20.47 -8.26 5.96
CA GLY A 394 -19.51 -7.45 6.72
C GLY A 394 -19.93 -7.29 8.19
N LEU A 395 -19.79 -6.08 8.73
CA LEU A 395 -20.20 -5.77 10.10
C LEU A 395 -21.72 -5.60 10.18
N CYS A 396 -22.41 -6.48 10.91
CA CYS A 396 -23.87 -6.56 10.96
C CYS A 396 -24.39 -6.66 12.41
N GLU A 397 -25.71 -6.53 12.58
CA GLU A 397 -26.31 -6.55 13.92
C GLU A 397 -26.04 -7.87 14.65
N GLU A 398 -26.09 -8.99 13.94
CA GLU A 398 -25.83 -10.32 14.47
C GLU A 398 -24.36 -10.51 14.87
N SER A 399 -23.41 -10.01 14.08
CA SER A 399 -21.98 -10.17 14.39
C SER A 399 -21.56 -9.31 15.60
N ILE A 400 -22.11 -8.09 15.71
CA ILE A 400 -21.95 -7.27 16.92
C ILE A 400 -22.60 -7.96 18.12
N LYS A 401 -23.86 -8.42 18.02
CA LYS A 401 -24.54 -9.13 19.11
C LYS A 401 -23.85 -10.42 19.53
N ALA A 402 -23.28 -11.18 18.59
CA ALA A 402 -22.61 -12.44 18.88
C ALA A 402 -21.36 -12.22 19.74
N ARG A 403 -20.54 -11.21 19.43
CA ARG A 403 -19.42 -10.82 20.29
C ARG A 403 -19.92 -10.19 21.59
N SER A 404 -20.90 -9.30 21.51
CA SER A 404 -21.53 -8.66 22.67
C SER A 404 -22.42 -9.60 23.49
N GLY A 405 -22.49 -10.89 23.15
CA GLY A 405 -23.38 -11.88 23.74
C GLY A 405 -23.35 -11.78 25.25
N LEU A 406 -24.46 -11.29 25.83
CA LEU A 406 -24.60 -10.91 27.24
C LEU A 406 -24.44 -12.09 28.22
N ALA A 407 -24.25 -13.32 27.72
CA ALA A 407 -24.03 -14.53 28.52
C ALA A 407 -22.67 -14.48 29.22
N GLY A 408 -22.60 -13.72 30.32
CA GLY A 408 -21.39 -13.49 31.12
C GLY A 408 -21.11 -12.02 31.43
N VAL A 409 -21.93 -11.08 30.94
CA VAL A 409 -21.77 -9.65 31.24
C VAL A 409 -22.31 -9.36 32.62
N LYS A 410 -21.44 -8.85 33.51
CA LYS A 410 -21.87 -8.43 34.85
C LYS A 410 -22.82 -7.24 34.71
N GLN A 411 -23.97 -7.32 35.37
CA GLN A 411 -24.82 -6.15 35.54
C GLN A 411 -24.02 -5.03 36.19
N GLY A 412 -24.20 -3.81 35.70
CA GLY A 412 -23.48 -2.67 36.24
C GLY A 412 -23.53 -1.43 35.38
N ALA A 413 -23.07 -0.35 36.00
CA ALA A 413 -22.80 0.92 35.35
C ALA A 413 -21.37 0.91 34.79
N TYR A 414 -21.25 1.15 33.50
CA TYR A 414 -19.99 1.26 32.78
C TYR A 414 -19.78 2.71 32.36
N THR A 415 -18.55 3.23 32.47
CA THR A 415 -18.23 4.56 31.92
C THR A 415 -17.64 4.40 30.53
N ILE A 416 -18.30 4.95 29.51
CA ILE A 416 -17.89 4.91 28.10
C ILE A 416 -18.02 6.32 27.55
N GLY A 417 -16.96 6.91 26.99
CA GLY A 417 -17.07 8.26 26.44
C GLY A 417 -17.27 9.36 27.49
N GLY A 418 -17.01 9.08 28.77
CA GLY A 418 -17.38 9.93 29.90
C GLY A 418 -18.86 9.84 30.31
N GLU A 419 -19.67 9.00 29.65
CA GLU A 419 -21.06 8.75 30.02
C GLU A 419 -21.23 7.43 30.75
N THR A 420 -22.19 7.36 31.65
CA THR A 420 -22.55 6.13 32.36
C THR A 420 -23.59 5.34 31.56
N VAL A 421 -23.21 4.18 31.04
CA VAL A 421 -24.08 3.21 30.37
C VAL A 421 -24.42 2.10 31.35
N ILE A 422 -25.71 1.85 31.55
CA ILE A 422 -26.20 0.80 32.45
C ILE A 422 -26.56 -0.44 31.63
N VAL A 423 -25.98 -1.58 32.00
CA VAL A 423 -26.36 -2.88 31.43
C VAL A 423 -27.31 -3.57 32.39
N ASP A 424 -28.59 -3.59 32.01
CA ASP A 424 -29.65 -4.34 32.69
C ASP A 424 -29.83 -5.73 32.06
N GLU A 425 -30.38 -6.67 32.83
CA GLU A 425 -30.75 -7.99 32.30
C GLU A 425 -31.69 -7.85 31.08
N PRO A 426 -31.51 -8.64 30.01
CA PRO A 426 -32.55 -8.73 29.00
C PRO A 426 -33.79 -9.24 29.71
N LYS A 427 -34.85 -8.41 29.78
CA LYS A 427 -36.14 -8.82 30.32
C LYS A 427 -36.51 -10.13 29.63
N SER A 428 -36.52 -11.22 30.37
CA SER A 428 -37.11 -12.46 29.89
C SER A 428 -38.53 -12.09 29.49
N GLY A 429 -38.80 -12.15 28.18
CA GLY A 429 -40.16 -12.03 27.69
C GLY A 429 -40.92 -13.18 28.32
N ALA A 430 -41.68 -12.88 29.37
CA ALA A 430 -42.79 -13.73 29.74
C ALA A 430 -43.68 -13.77 28.50
N GLY A 431 -43.66 -14.90 27.80
CA GLY A 431 -44.71 -15.24 26.87
C GLY A 431 -46.00 -15.27 27.67
N GLY A 432 -46.68 -14.12 27.73
CA GLY A 432 -48.11 -14.09 27.91
C GLY A 432 -48.67 -14.82 26.71
N VAL A 433 -49.18 -16.03 26.97
CA VAL A 433 -50.15 -16.65 26.10
C VAL A 433 -51.33 -15.68 26.13
N ASP A 434 -51.46 -14.83 25.10
CA ASP A 434 -52.71 -14.18 24.82
C ASP A 434 -53.65 -15.31 24.39
N ASP A 435 -54.43 -15.81 25.36
CA ASP A 435 -55.64 -16.57 25.08
C ASP A 435 -56.51 -15.69 24.17
N TYR A 436 -56.56 -16.06 22.89
CA TYR A 436 -57.61 -15.59 22.00
C TYR A 436 -58.91 -16.22 22.50
N ASP A 437 -59.68 -15.43 23.24
CA ASP A 437 -61.10 -15.70 23.47
C ASP A 437 -61.81 -15.70 22.10
N ASP A 438 -62.11 -16.92 21.66
CA ASP A 438 -62.88 -17.27 20.50
C ASP A 438 -64.35 -17.30 20.93
N ASP A 439 -64.98 -16.13 21.09
CA ASP A 439 -66.43 -15.98 21.20
C ASP A 439 -66.82 -14.49 21.15
N ASP A 440 -67.13 -13.99 19.95
CA ASP A 440 -68.33 -13.18 19.69
C ASP A 440 -68.32 -12.61 18.25
N ILE A 441 -68.96 -13.36 17.35
CA ILE A 441 -69.68 -12.78 16.20
C ILE A 441 -71.16 -12.81 16.61
N PRO A 442 -71.88 -11.66 16.59
CA PRO A 442 -72.95 -11.60 15.58
C PRO A 442 -73.31 -10.20 15.02
N PHE A 443 -73.53 -10.21 13.70
CA PHE A 443 -74.25 -9.31 12.78
C PHE A 443 -73.62 -7.99 12.32
#